data_AF-A0A8W8L8B2-F1
#
_entry.id   AF-A0A8W8L8B2-F1
#
_cell.length_a   1.000
_cell.length_b   1.000
_cell.length_c   1.000
_cell.angle_alpha   90.00
_cell.angle_beta   90.00
_cell.angle_gamma   90.00
#
_symmetry.space_group_name_H-M   'P 1'
#
loop_
_entity.id
_entity.type
_entity.pdbx_description
1 polymer ?
#
loop_
_entity_poly.entity_id
_entity_poly.type
_entity_poly.pdbx_seq_one_letter_code
_entity_poly.pdbx_strand_id
1 'polypeptide(L)'
;MVFSVVFVACLVSVAVGMTTPPHHHHSHVSHPHHHHSTHEANINEAFSFHYDAHSTSLAVKTHRHCYLYMLTADEQTAVHTSTGLHSIEKTVIDLIDANSATTAVSAQDLTTMSHGLSHFCGKLTAMRLN
;
A
#
# COMPACT_ATOMS: atom_id res chain seq x y z
N MET A 1 25.91 -20.51 41.65
CA MET A 1 26.85 -19.55 41.03
C MET A 1 27.80 -20.34 40.15
N VAL A 2 27.90 -19.99 38.87
CA VAL A 2 29.09 -20.29 38.03
C VAL A 2 29.22 -19.13 37.05
N PHE A 3 30.42 -18.57 36.91
CA PHE A 3 30.73 -17.41 36.07
C PHE A 3 31.73 -17.81 34.97
N SER A 4 31.73 -17.04 33.86
CA SER A 4 32.83 -17.02 32.87
C SER A 4 32.97 -18.31 32.03
N VAL A 5 33.63 -18.39 30.88
CA VAL A 5 34.42 -17.48 30.00
C VAL A 5 33.90 -17.74 28.53
N VAL A 6 34.24 -17.14 27.37
CA VAL A 6 35.30 -16.30 26.75
C VAL A 6 34.57 -15.40 25.71
N PHE A 7 34.72 -14.06 25.58
CA PHE A 7 35.84 -13.18 25.17
C PHE A 7 36.33 -13.22 23.70
N VAL A 8 35.69 -12.42 22.84
CA VAL A 8 36.27 -11.64 21.70
C VAL A 8 37.49 -12.20 20.95
N ALA A 9 37.28 -12.67 19.71
CA ALA A 9 38.24 -12.75 18.59
C ALA A 9 37.46 -13.11 17.30
N CYS A 10 37.80 -12.74 16.05
CA CYS A 10 38.61 -11.65 15.45
C CYS A 10 37.91 -11.30 14.10
N LEU A 11 37.85 -10.06 13.62
CA LEU A 11 38.89 -9.16 13.09
C LEU A 11 39.65 -9.63 11.84
N VAL A 12 39.33 -8.95 10.72
CA VAL A 12 40.17 -8.64 9.55
C VAL A 12 40.51 -9.74 8.52
N SER A 13 40.09 -9.49 7.27
CA SER A 13 40.92 -9.61 6.05
C SER A 13 40.36 -8.65 4.98
N VAL A 14 41.23 -8.04 4.16
CA VAL A 14 40.87 -6.88 3.31
C VAL A 14 41.50 -6.99 1.92
N ALA A 15 40.67 -6.85 0.88
CA ALA A 15 41.05 -6.63 -0.53
C ALA A 15 41.94 -7.74 -1.17
N VAL A 16 42.32 -7.72 -2.46
CA VAL A 16 42.09 -6.76 -3.56
C VAL A 16 41.67 -7.54 -4.83
N GLY A 17 40.85 -6.93 -5.69
CA GLY A 17 40.47 -7.48 -7.00
C GLY A 17 40.41 -6.41 -8.10
N MET A 18 41.57 -5.88 -8.52
CA MET A 18 41.65 -4.95 -9.66
C MET A 18 42.02 -5.71 -10.94
N THR A 19 41.15 -5.67 -11.95
CA THR A 19 41.46 -6.12 -13.32
C THR A 19 40.82 -5.18 -14.34
N THR A 20 41.62 -4.28 -14.92
CA THR A 20 41.22 -3.37 -16.00
C THR A 20 41.76 -3.82 -17.36
N PRO A 21 40.89 -4.24 -18.30
CA PRO A 21 41.16 -4.21 -19.74
C PRO A 21 40.25 -3.17 -20.45
N PRO A 22 40.42 -2.92 -21.76
CA PRO A 22 40.81 -1.59 -22.24
C PRO A 22 39.67 -0.66 -22.66
N HIS A 23 40.00 0.62 -22.86
CA HIS A 23 39.12 1.59 -23.49
C HIS A 23 38.81 1.20 -24.95
N HIS A 24 37.52 1.09 -25.29
CA HIS A 24 37.04 1.08 -26.67
C HIS A 24 36.01 2.20 -26.87
N HIS A 25 36.33 3.15 -27.76
CA HIS A 25 35.39 4.21 -28.16
C HIS A 25 34.39 3.67 -29.19
N HIS A 26 33.12 3.53 -28.82
CA HIS A 26 32.04 3.28 -29.77
C HIS A 26 30.80 4.16 -29.52
N SER A 27 30.44 4.89 -30.58
CA SER A 27 29.13 5.43 -30.96
C SER A 27 28.08 5.68 -29.86
N HIS A 28 27.75 6.96 -29.65
CA HIS A 28 26.52 7.36 -28.95
C HIS A 28 25.27 6.94 -29.73
N VAL A 29 24.69 5.79 -29.37
CA VAL A 29 23.28 5.49 -29.66
C VAL A 29 22.45 6.00 -28.48
N SER A 30 21.56 6.95 -28.74
CA SER A 30 20.67 7.53 -27.72
C SER A 30 19.55 6.55 -27.38
N HIS A 31 19.82 5.59 -26.50
CA HIS A 31 18.78 4.74 -25.94
C HIS A 31 17.78 5.57 -25.12
N PRO A 32 16.46 5.49 -25.39
CA PRO A 32 15.46 6.14 -24.54
C PRO A 32 15.40 5.43 -23.19
N HIS A 33 15.87 6.10 -22.14
CA HIS A 33 15.75 5.60 -20.77
C HIS A 33 14.28 5.65 -20.30
N HIS A 34 13.53 4.59 -20.61
CA HIS A 34 12.27 4.29 -19.93
C HIS A 34 12.56 3.95 -18.47
N HIS A 35 12.66 4.99 -17.63
CA HIS A 35 12.70 4.87 -16.19
C HIS A 35 11.35 4.40 -15.65
N HIS A 36 11.03 3.13 -15.86
CA HIS A 36 10.11 2.42 -14.98
C HIS A 36 10.74 2.41 -13.59
N SER A 37 10.30 3.35 -12.74
CA SER A 37 10.62 3.31 -11.32
C SER A 37 9.93 2.08 -10.73
N THR A 38 10.68 0.98 -10.62
CA THR A 38 10.31 -0.18 -9.80
C THR A 38 10.46 0.22 -8.34
N HIS A 39 9.55 1.09 -7.89
CA HIS A 39 9.53 1.59 -6.53
C HIS A 39 9.25 0.41 -5.61
N GLU A 40 10.14 0.17 -4.64
CA GLU A 40 9.99 -0.93 -3.69
C GLU A 40 8.67 -0.78 -2.92
N ALA A 41 8.00 -1.90 -2.68
CA ALA A 41 6.74 -1.93 -1.94
C ALA A 41 6.95 -1.40 -0.51
N ASN A 42 6.04 -0.55 -0.04
CA ASN A 42 6.15 0.01 1.30
C ASN A 42 5.82 -1.06 2.35
N ILE A 43 6.84 -1.70 2.92
CA ILE A 43 6.67 -2.69 4.00
C ILE A 43 6.04 -2.11 5.28
N ASN A 44 5.89 -0.78 5.37
CA ASN A 44 5.20 -0.07 6.46
C ASN A 44 3.84 0.49 6.00
N GLU A 45 3.20 -0.07 4.98
CA GLU A 45 1.82 0.25 4.60
C GLU A 45 0.87 -0.21 5.72
N ALA A 46 -0.09 0.65 6.07
CA ALA A 46 -1.10 0.36 7.07
C ALA A 46 -2.47 0.75 6.52
N PHE A 47 -3.37 -0.24 6.47
CA PHE A 47 -4.76 -0.06 6.09
C PHE A 47 -5.60 0.10 7.36
N SER A 48 -6.38 1.17 7.45
CA SER A 48 -7.44 1.30 8.46
C SER A 48 -8.80 1.12 7.79
N PHE A 49 -9.68 0.34 8.39
CA PHE A 49 -11.00 0.01 7.86
C PHE A 49 -12.11 0.66 8.69
N HIS A 50 -13.15 1.16 8.02
CA HIS A 50 -14.35 1.68 8.66
C HIS A 50 -15.58 1.36 7.81
N TYR A 51 -16.43 0.46 8.31
CA TYR A 51 -17.75 0.23 7.74
C TYR A 51 -18.71 1.33 8.22
N ASP A 52 -19.31 2.04 7.27
CA ASP A 52 -20.46 2.91 7.53
C ASP A 52 -21.76 2.20 7.12
N ALA A 53 -22.63 1.99 8.11
CA ALA A 53 -23.96 1.44 7.92
C ALA A 53 -24.94 2.43 7.25
N HIS A 54 -24.67 3.74 7.26
CA HIS A 54 -25.57 4.73 6.64
C HIS A 54 -25.47 4.70 5.11
N SER A 55 -24.26 4.74 4.54
CA SER A 55 -24.06 4.62 3.09
C SER A 55 -23.80 3.19 2.60
N THR A 56 -23.92 2.18 3.47
CA THR A 56 -23.59 0.76 3.18
C THR A 56 -22.22 0.60 2.49
N SER A 57 -21.20 1.28 3.02
CA SER A 57 -19.87 1.37 2.41
C SER A 57 -18.76 0.96 3.38
N LEU A 58 -17.75 0.26 2.89
CA LEU A 58 -16.49 0.06 3.59
C LEU A 58 -15.48 1.10 3.10
N ALA A 59 -15.02 1.97 4.01
CA ALA A 59 -13.92 2.89 3.74
C ALA A 59 -12.59 2.28 4.18
N VAL A 60 -11.58 2.42 3.32
CA VAL A 60 -10.23 1.88 3.51
C VAL A 60 -9.21 3.00 3.37
N LYS A 61 -8.57 3.34 4.47
CA LYS A 61 -7.67 4.48 4.59
C LYS A 61 -6.22 4.01 4.56
N THR A 62 -5.47 4.46 3.57
CA THR A 62 -4.02 4.27 3.47
C THR A 62 -3.27 5.54 3.90
N HIS A 63 -1.96 5.59 3.71
CA HIS A 63 -1.20 6.83 3.91
C HIS A 63 -1.54 7.95 2.88
N ARG A 64 -2.09 7.59 1.70
CA ARG A 64 -2.28 8.52 0.57
C ARG A 64 -3.74 8.86 0.28
N HIS A 65 -4.63 7.87 0.38
CA HIS A 65 -6.00 7.96 -0.10
C HIS A 65 -7.00 7.34 0.88
N CYS A 66 -8.26 7.73 0.76
CA CYS A 66 -9.37 7.07 1.42
C CYS A 66 -10.22 6.38 0.34
N TYR A 67 -10.06 5.08 0.19
CA TYR A 67 -10.86 4.31 -0.78
C TYR A 67 -12.26 4.07 -0.22
N LEU A 68 -13.27 4.14 -1.07
CA LEU A 68 -14.65 3.80 -0.75
C LEU A 68 -15.09 2.60 -1.58
N TYR A 69 -15.50 1.54 -0.91
CA TYR A 69 -16.10 0.36 -1.52
C TYR A 69 -17.57 0.27 -1.11
N MET A 70 -18.47 0.26 -2.09
CA MET A 70 -19.92 0.12 -1.86
C MET A 70 -20.28 -1.36 -1.82
N LEU A 71 -20.90 -1.81 -0.73
CA LEU A 71 -21.14 -3.23 -0.48
C LEU A 71 -22.35 -3.72 -1.29
N THR A 72 -22.22 -4.88 -1.94
CA THR A 72 -23.35 -5.59 -2.53
C THR A 72 -24.32 -6.11 -1.46
N ALA A 73 -25.55 -6.49 -1.85
CA ALA A 73 -26.57 -6.95 -0.89
C ALA A 73 -26.14 -8.16 -0.05
N ASP A 74 -25.37 -9.09 -0.63
CA ASP A 74 -24.82 -10.24 0.08
C ASP A 74 -23.72 -9.82 1.06
N GLU A 75 -22.83 -8.90 0.65
CA GLU A 75 -21.76 -8.36 1.50
C GLU A 75 -22.28 -7.49 2.65
N GLN A 76 -23.39 -6.77 2.46
CA GLN A 76 -24.08 -6.05 3.54
C GLN A 76 -24.57 -7.00 4.64
N THR A 77 -24.80 -8.28 4.34
CA THR A 77 -25.03 -9.32 5.35
C THR A 77 -23.71 -9.89 5.88
N ALA A 78 -22.75 -10.18 4.98
CA ALA A 78 -21.49 -10.83 5.32
C ALA A 78 -20.57 -9.98 6.22
N VAL A 79 -20.59 -8.65 6.09
CA VAL A 79 -19.79 -7.68 6.87
C VAL A 79 -20.05 -7.76 8.38
N HIS A 80 -21.21 -8.27 8.79
CA HIS A 80 -21.56 -8.54 10.19
C HIS A 80 -20.99 -9.85 10.76
N THR A 81 -20.21 -10.59 9.96
CA THR A 81 -19.49 -11.81 10.36
C THR A 81 -17.99 -11.61 10.22
N SER A 82 -17.18 -12.17 11.13
CA SER A 82 -15.71 -12.05 11.02
C SER A 82 -15.16 -12.64 9.72
N THR A 83 -15.68 -13.79 9.27
CA THR A 83 -15.26 -14.40 8.00
C THR A 83 -15.61 -13.53 6.79
N GLY A 84 -16.82 -12.96 6.75
CA GLY A 84 -17.28 -12.10 5.66
C GLY A 84 -16.55 -10.77 5.64
N LEU A 85 -16.43 -10.08 6.78
CA LEU A 85 -15.64 -8.87 6.93
C LEU A 85 -14.19 -9.09 6.45
N HIS A 86 -13.50 -10.10 6.98
CA HIS A 86 -12.14 -10.44 6.54
C HIS A 86 -12.06 -10.87 5.06
N SER A 87 -13.16 -11.23 4.40
CA SER A 87 -13.18 -11.51 2.95
C SER A 87 -13.27 -10.20 2.17
N ILE A 88 -14.20 -9.33 2.52
CA ILE A 88 -14.42 -8.03 1.89
C ILE A 88 -13.16 -7.15 2.05
N GLU A 89 -12.57 -7.11 3.25
CA GLU A 89 -11.32 -6.36 3.51
C GLU A 89 -10.18 -6.80 2.59
N LYS A 90 -10.04 -8.10 2.32
CA LYS A 90 -9.06 -8.62 1.34
C LYS A 90 -9.42 -8.19 -0.07
N THR A 91 -10.66 -8.38 -0.50
CA THR A 91 -11.12 -7.96 -1.84
C THR A 91 -10.89 -6.47 -2.10
N VAL A 92 -11.02 -5.60 -1.08
CA VAL A 92 -10.71 -4.18 -1.23
C VAL A 92 -9.19 -3.92 -1.29
N ILE A 93 -8.35 -4.65 -0.54
CA ILE A 93 -6.89 -4.60 -0.72
C ILE A 93 -6.51 -5.08 -2.13
N ASP A 94 -7.02 -6.23 -2.58
CA ASP A 94 -6.76 -6.80 -3.91
C ASP A 94 -7.10 -5.80 -5.03
N LEU A 95 -8.21 -5.05 -4.88
CA LEU A 95 -8.61 -4.00 -5.83
C LEU A 95 -7.68 -2.78 -5.81
N ILE A 96 -7.13 -2.40 -4.65
CA ILE A 96 -6.15 -1.32 -4.50
C ILE A 96 -4.81 -1.73 -5.11
N ASP A 97 -4.32 -2.94 -4.79
CA ASP A 97 -3.04 -3.48 -5.27
C ASP A 97 -3.06 -3.77 -6.77
N ALA A 98 -4.21 -4.16 -7.33
CA ALA A 98 -4.43 -4.24 -8.77
C ALA A 98 -4.50 -2.86 -9.47
N ASN A 99 -4.43 -1.75 -8.73
CA ASN A 99 -4.63 -0.38 -9.21
C ASN A 99 -5.91 -0.25 -10.05
N SER A 100 -7.03 -0.70 -9.47
CA SER A 100 -8.34 -0.68 -10.13
C SER A 100 -8.78 0.75 -10.52
N ALA A 101 -9.63 0.84 -11.54
CA ALA A 101 -10.20 2.11 -11.96
C ALA A 101 -10.98 2.75 -10.79
N THR A 102 -10.68 4.02 -10.48
CA THR A 102 -11.28 4.74 -9.35
C THR A 102 -11.86 6.07 -9.77
N THR A 103 -12.94 6.48 -9.11
CA THR A 103 -13.58 7.79 -9.30
C THR A 103 -13.34 8.67 -8.08
N ALA A 104 -12.79 9.87 -8.26
CA ALA A 104 -12.60 10.82 -7.17
C ALA A 104 -13.95 11.34 -6.65
N VAL A 105 -14.12 11.36 -5.33
CA VAL A 105 -15.33 11.85 -4.64
C VAL A 105 -14.99 13.19 -3.97
N SER A 106 -15.80 14.23 -4.19
CA SER A 106 -15.54 15.52 -3.56
C SER A 106 -15.80 15.48 -2.06
N ALA A 107 -15.17 16.38 -1.28
CA ALA A 107 -15.43 16.49 0.15
C ALA A 107 -16.90 16.82 0.48
N GLN A 108 -17.60 17.52 -0.42
CA GLN A 108 -19.03 17.81 -0.28
C GLN A 108 -19.87 16.54 -0.49
N ASP A 109 -19.58 15.78 -1.55
CA ASP A 109 -20.29 14.52 -1.84
C ASP A 109 -20.04 13.47 -0.76
N LEU A 110 -18.79 13.36 -0.29
CA LEU A 110 -18.41 12.48 0.82
C LEU A 110 -19.17 12.82 2.11
N THR A 111 -19.29 14.10 2.44
CA THR A 111 -20.05 14.56 3.63
C THR A 111 -21.56 14.37 3.44
N THR A 112 -22.05 14.43 2.20
CA THR A 112 -23.46 14.17 1.84
C THR A 112 -23.78 12.67 1.86
N MET A 113 -22.83 11.80 1.47
CA MET A 113 -22.92 10.35 1.65
C MET A 113 -22.96 9.97 3.13
N SER A 114 -22.02 10.49 3.93
CA SER A 114 -21.95 10.23 5.36
C SER A 114 -20.96 11.14 6.08
N HIS A 115 -21.41 11.75 7.18
CA HIS A 115 -20.52 12.47 8.09
C HIS A 115 -19.47 11.53 8.74
N GLY A 116 -19.80 10.25 8.93
CA GLY A 116 -18.86 9.23 9.45
C GLY A 116 -17.70 9.01 8.48
N LEU A 117 -18.01 8.79 7.20
CA LEU A 117 -17.00 8.65 6.13
C LEU A 117 -16.15 9.92 5.99
N SER A 118 -16.77 11.09 5.98
CA SER A 118 -16.07 12.38 5.87
C SER A 118 -15.07 12.59 7.02
N HIS A 119 -15.49 12.33 8.26
CA HIS A 119 -14.62 12.36 9.43
C HIS A 119 -13.49 11.30 9.36
N PHE A 120 -13.80 10.08 8.94
CA PHE A 120 -12.84 8.98 8.85
C PHE A 120 -11.74 9.25 7.80
N CYS A 121 -12.11 9.66 6.59
CA CYS A 121 -11.15 10.05 5.55
C CYS A 121 -10.37 11.31 5.94
N GLY A 122 -11.06 12.30 6.51
CA GLY A 122 -10.47 13.55 7.03
C GLY A 122 -9.94 14.45 5.91
N LYS A 123 -8.61 14.45 5.70
CA LYS A 123 -7.93 15.30 4.70
C LYS A 123 -7.43 14.55 3.47
N LEU A 124 -7.61 13.23 3.40
CA LEU A 124 -7.18 12.44 2.24
C LEU A 124 -8.23 12.51 1.13
N THR A 125 -7.78 12.50 -0.12
CA THR A 125 -8.66 12.39 -1.29
C THR A 125 -9.46 11.09 -1.22
N ALA A 126 -10.79 11.20 -1.32
CA ALA A 126 -11.68 10.05 -1.36
C ALA A 126 -11.80 9.50 -2.79
N MET A 127 -11.66 8.18 -2.94
CA MET A 127 -11.61 7.48 -4.23
C MET A 127 -12.57 6.28 -4.20
N ARG A 128 -13.64 6.30 -4.98
CA ARG A 128 -14.58 5.17 -5.09
C ARG A 128 -14.01 4.07 -6.00
N LEU A 129 -14.07 2.81 -5.56
CA LEU A 129 -13.56 1.62 -6.27
C LEU A 129 -14.61 0.89 -7.13
N ASN A 130 -15.90 1.07 -6.86
CA ASN A 130 -17.03 0.44 -7.55
C ASN A 130 -18.29 1.31 -7.57
#